data_AF-A0A7K1JZS2-F1
#
_entry.id   AF-A0A7K1JZS2-F1
#
_cell.length_a   1.000
_cell.length_b   1.000
_cell.length_c   1.000
_cell.angle_alpha   90.00
_cell.angle_beta   90.00
_cell.angle_gamma   90.00
#
_symmetry.space_group_name_H-M   'P 1'
#
loop_
_entity.id
_entity.type
_entity.pdbx_description
1 polymer ?
#
loop_
_entity_poly.entity_id
_entity_poly.type
_entity_poly.pdbx_seq_one_letter_code
_entity_poly.pdbx_strand_id
1 'polypeptide(L)'
;MTSHNSVYAEELDLVFEAVESVATEALPELTPESEIADLGYSSVQTLEFLTHIEEATGVRLPPRELVRVRTIADLALVVREHLTAELAG
;
A
#
# COMPACT_ATOMS: atom_id res chain seq x y z
N MET A 1 -2.97 18.69 -18.62
CA MET A 1 -1.59 18.22 -18.83
C MET A 1 -0.78 18.75 -17.65
N THR A 2 -0.48 18.04 -16.57
CA THR A 2 -0.25 16.61 -16.34
C THR A 2 -0.47 16.38 -14.83
N SER A 3 -1.65 15.91 -14.41
CA SER A 3 -1.90 15.59 -12.99
C SER A 3 -1.46 14.17 -12.60
N HIS A 4 -0.82 13.43 -13.50
CA HIS A 4 -0.50 12.01 -13.29
C HIS A 4 0.64 11.77 -12.28
N ASN A 5 1.28 12.83 -11.76
CA ASN A 5 2.34 12.72 -10.74
C ASN A 5 1.84 12.95 -9.30
N SER A 6 0.61 13.44 -9.10
CA SER A 6 0.04 13.69 -7.76
C SER A 6 -0.61 12.44 -7.17
N VAL A 7 -1.32 11.70 -8.02
CA VAL A 7 -2.11 10.53 -7.61
C VAL A 7 -1.20 9.45 -6.99
N TYR A 8 -0.09 9.14 -7.65
CA TYR A 8 0.89 8.18 -7.13
C TYR A 8 1.50 8.58 -5.77
N ALA A 9 1.57 9.88 -5.45
CA ALA A 9 2.02 10.32 -4.14
C ALA A 9 0.96 10.03 -3.06
N GLU A 10 -0.33 10.21 -3.37
CA GLU A 10 -1.42 9.91 -2.43
C GLU A 10 -1.50 8.42 -2.10
N GLU A 11 -1.30 7.54 -3.09
CA GLU A 11 -1.26 6.10 -2.82
C GLU A 11 -0.01 5.68 -2.02
N LEU A 12 1.13 6.31 -2.26
CA LEU A 12 2.33 6.07 -1.46
C LEU A 12 2.12 6.53 -0.02
N ASP A 13 1.60 7.73 0.19
CA ASP A 13 1.32 8.29 1.51
C ASP A 13 0.35 7.40 2.29
N LEU A 14 -0.70 6.90 1.63
CA LEU A 14 -1.63 5.95 2.22
C LEU A 14 -0.93 4.64 2.64
N VAL A 15 -0.07 4.09 1.79
CA VAL A 15 0.66 2.85 2.13
C VAL A 15 1.62 3.09 3.28
N PHE A 16 2.32 4.23 3.32
CA PHE A 16 3.18 4.59 4.46
C PHE A 16 2.37 4.71 5.75
N GLU A 17 1.25 5.43 5.74
CA GLU A 17 0.35 5.56 6.88
C GLU A 17 -0.14 4.19 7.37
N ALA A 18 -0.58 3.33 6.45
CA ALA A 18 -1.05 1.99 6.79
C ALA A 18 0.06 1.14 7.42
N VAL A 19 1.26 1.17 6.84
CA VAL A 19 2.43 0.47 7.38
C VAL A 19 2.78 0.99 8.77
N GLU A 20 2.82 2.30 8.98
CA GLU A 20 3.10 2.91 10.28
C GLU A 20 2.01 2.60 11.32
N SER A 21 0.75 2.47 10.90
CA SER A 21 -0.39 2.23 11.81
C SER A 21 -0.29 0.91 12.60
N VAL A 22 0.41 -0.09 12.04
CA VAL A 22 0.58 -1.43 12.64
C VAL A 22 1.97 -1.62 13.27
N ALA A 23 2.82 -0.59 13.22
CA ALA A 23 4.18 -0.65 13.75
C ALA A 23 4.15 -0.72 15.29
N THR A 24 4.71 -1.79 15.84
CA THR A 24 4.87 -1.94 17.30
C THR A 24 6.20 -1.39 17.81
N GLU A 25 7.14 -1.13 16.91
CA GLU A 25 8.48 -0.62 17.16
C GLU A 25 8.81 0.51 16.17
N ALA A 26 9.91 1.21 16.41
CA ALA A 26 10.36 2.26 15.49
C ALA A 26 10.75 1.65 14.13
N LEU A 27 10.10 2.10 13.06
CA LEU A 27 10.46 1.72 11.70
C LEU A 27 11.73 2.43 11.24
N PRO A 28 12.53 1.79 10.37
CA PRO A 28 13.56 2.49 9.62
C PRO A 28 12.93 3.56 8.72
N GLU A 29 13.75 4.44 8.15
CA GLU A 29 13.30 5.38 7.13
C GLU A 29 12.67 4.61 5.96
N LEU A 30 11.35 4.77 5.80
CA LEU A 30 10.61 4.10 4.74
C LEU A 30 10.79 4.87 3.43
N THR A 31 11.00 4.12 2.36
CA THR A 31 11.09 4.65 1.01
C THR A 31 10.17 3.84 0.09
N PRO A 32 9.81 4.34 -1.09
CA PRO A 32 9.05 3.56 -2.06
C PRO A 32 9.74 2.23 -2.43
N GLU A 33 11.07 2.17 -2.37
CA GLU A 33 11.87 0.98 -2.69
C GLU A 33 12.02 0.02 -1.51
N SER A 34 11.55 0.38 -0.31
CA SER A 34 11.61 -0.48 0.88
C SER A 34 10.80 -1.75 0.64
N GLU A 35 11.40 -2.92 0.87
CA GLU A 35 10.72 -4.20 0.76
C GLU A 35 9.81 -4.43 1.98
N ILE A 36 8.58 -4.88 1.73
CA ILE A 36 7.62 -5.22 2.79
C ILE A 36 8.15 -6.37 3.67
N ALA A 37 8.91 -7.29 3.06
CA ALA A 37 9.55 -8.41 3.77
C ALA A 37 10.60 -7.93 4.79
N ASP A 38 11.25 -6.80 4.53
CA ASP A 38 12.30 -6.23 5.40
C ASP A 38 11.73 -5.43 6.57
N LEU A 39 10.42 -5.15 6.58
CA LEU A 39 9.74 -4.46 7.69
C LEU A 39 9.67 -5.32 8.97
N GLY A 40 9.91 -6.62 8.87
CA GLY A 40 9.85 -7.54 10.01
C GLY A 40 8.43 -7.81 10.51
N TYR A 41 7.41 -7.46 9.73
CA TYR A 41 6.01 -7.64 10.10
C TYR A 41 5.59 -9.10 10.12
N SER A 42 4.81 -9.45 11.14
CA SER A 42 4.10 -10.72 11.18
C SER A 42 3.03 -10.78 10.11
N SER A 43 2.60 -11.98 9.72
CA SER A 43 1.48 -12.15 8.79
C SER A 43 0.19 -11.45 9.24
N VAL A 44 -0.01 -11.30 10.55
CA VAL A 44 -1.16 -10.57 11.11
C VAL A 44 -1.02 -9.08 10.83
N GLN A 45 0.13 -8.47 11.16
CA GLN A 45 0.40 -7.06 10.86
C GLN A 45 0.32 -6.76 9.35
N THR A 46 0.80 -7.69 8.51
CA THR A 46 0.66 -7.56 7.06
C THR A 46 -0.81 -7.49 6.65
N LEU A 47 -1.65 -8.37 7.18
CA LEU A 47 -3.08 -8.35 6.89
C LEU A 47 -3.76 -7.10 7.45
N GLU A 48 -3.36 -6.64 8.63
CA GLU A 48 -3.94 -5.45 9.27
C GLU A 48 -3.68 -4.18 8.46
N PHE A 49 -2.45 -3.94 7.99
CA PHE A 49 -2.21 -2.75 7.16
C PHE A 49 -2.89 -2.86 5.79
N LEU A 50 -2.98 -4.07 5.21
CA LEU A 50 -3.71 -4.27 3.97
C LEU A 50 -5.20 -3.98 4.15
N THR A 51 -5.80 -4.44 5.24
CA THR A 51 -7.18 -4.11 5.60
C THR A 51 -7.35 -2.61 5.83
N HIS A 52 -6.40 -1.94 6.48
CA HIS A 52 -6.44 -0.49 6.65
C HIS A 52 -6.52 0.25 5.31
N ILE A 53 -5.73 -0.18 4.32
CA ILE A 53 -5.78 0.37 2.95
C ILE A 53 -7.14 0.13 2.31
N GLU A 54 -7.69 -1.08 2.41
CA GLU A 54 -9.01 -1.43 1.87
C GLU A 54 -10.14 -0.58 2.51
N GLU A 55 -10.06 -0.34 3.82
CA GLU A 55 -11.03 0.47 4.55
C GLU A 55 -10.93 1.95 4.18
N ALA A 56 -9.72 2.49 4.04
CA ALA A 56 -9.48 3.88 3.68
C ALA A 56 -9.91 4.21 2.24
N THR A 57 -9.74 3.26 1.32
CA THR A 57 -10.01 3.44 -0.11
C THR A 57 -11.40 2.95 -0.53
N GLY A 58 -12.00 2.05 0.24
CA GLY A 58 -13.20 1.32 -0.14
C GLY A 58 -12.96 0.24 -1.20
N VAL A 59 -11.72 0.03 -1.65
CA VAL A 59 -11.39 -0.99 -2.66
C VAL A 59 -11.03 -2.32 -2.01
N ARG A 60 -11.14 -3.40 -2.78
CA ARG A 60 -10.64 -4.72 -2.36
C ARG A 60 -9.33 -5.02 -3.08
N LEU A 61 -8.34 -5.48 -2.33
CA LEU A 61 -7.04 -5.90 -2.85
C LEU A 61 -7.03 -7.43 -2.96
N PRO A 62 -7.20 -8.00 -4.16
CA PRO A 62 -7.28 -9.44 -4.33
C PRO A 62 -5.93 -10.08 -3.99
N PRO A 63 -5.90 -11.21 -3.24
CA PRO A 63 -4.65 -11.87 -2.88
C PRO A 63 -3.75 -12.22 -4.07
N ARG A 64 -4.35 -12.45 -5.26
CA ARG A 64 -3.62 -12.74 -6.50
C ARG A 64 -2.74 -11.58 -6.96
N GLU A 65 -3.20 -10.34 -6.79
CA GLU A 65 -2.42 -9.14 -7.15
C GLU A 65 -1.36 -8.82 -6.10
N LEU A 66 -1.57 -9.25 -4.85
CA LEU A 66 -0.59 -9.10 -3.78
C LEU A 66 0.62 -10.04 -3.93
N VAL A 67 0.50 -11.14 -4.69
CA VAL A 67 1.63 -12.08 -4.91
C VAL A 67 2.83 -11.42 -5.59
N ARG A 68 2.60 -10.38 -6.41
CA ARG A 68 3.67 -9.65 -7.11
C ARG A 68 4.23 -8.47 -6.31
N VAL A 69 3.61 -8.11 -5.18
CA VAL A 69 4.03 -6.98 -4.35
C VAL A 69 5.30 -7.36 -3.58
N ARG A 70 6.35 -6.55 -3.74
CA ARG A 70 7.60 -6.69 -2.97
C ARG A 70 7.90 -5.43 -2.17
N THR A 71 7.71 -4.28 -2.80
CA THR A 71 8.03 -2.97 -2.25
C THR A 71 6.78 -2.16 -1.90
N ILE A 72 6.97 -1.08 -1.13
CA ILE A 72 5.94 -0.07 -0.88
C ILE A 72 5.40 0.50 -2.21
N ALA A 73 6.29 0.77 -3.18
CA ALA A 73 5.94 1.25 -4.50
C ALA A 73 5.06 0.26 -5.29
N ASP A 74 5.33 -1.03 -5.19
CA ASP A 74 4.52 -2.08 -5.83
C ASP A 74 3.11 -2.12 -5.24
N LEU A 75 2.99 -1.97 -3.92
CA LEU A 75 1.70 -1.96 -3.26
C LEU A 75 0.88 -0.73 -3.64
N ALA A 76 1.49 0.46 -3.61
CA ALA A 76 0.84 1.70 -4.05
C ALA A 76 0.36 1.61 -5.51
N LEU A 77 1.15 0.96 -6.37
CA LEU A 77 0.76 0.70 -7.76
C LEU A 77 -0.50 -0.18 -7.85
N VAL A 78 -0.56 -1.27 -7.08
CA VAL A 78 -1.74 -2.15 -7.03
C VAL A 78 -2.96 -1.38 -6.52
N VAL A 79 -2.82 -0.59 -5.45
CA VAL A 79 -3.90 0.25 -4.90
C VAL A 79 -4.44 1.21 -5.96
N ARG A 80 -3.55 1.90 -6.69
CA ARG A 80 -3.93 2.81 -7.77
C ARG A 80 -4.69 2.11 -8.89
N GLU A 81 -4.24 0.94 -9.31
CA GLU A 81 -4.91 0.16 -10.36
C GLU A 81 -6.34 -0.20 -9.96
N HIS A 82 -6.54 -0.60 -8.70
CA HIS A 82 -7.87 -0.93 -8.17
C HIS A 82 -8.75 0.31 -8.00
N LEU A 83 -8.22 1.41 -7.45
CA LEU A 83 -8.94 2.69 -7.37
C LEU A 83 -9.41 3.17 -8.74
N THR A 84 -8.53 3.10 -9.74
CA THR A 84 -8.86 3.53 -11.10
C THR A 84 -9.92 2.62 -11.73
N ALA A 85 -9.86 1.31 -11.46
CA ALA A 85 -10.85 0.36 -11.95
C ALA A 85 -12.23 0.58 -11.32
N GLU A 86 -12.30 0.83 -10.01
CA GLU A 86 -13.56 1.11 -9.30
C GLU A 86 -14.20 2.43 -9.74
N LEU A 87 -13.41 3.46 -10.05
CA LEU A 87 -13.92 4.74 -10.56
C LEU A 87 -14.39 4.67 -12.02
N ALA A 88 -13.90 3.70 -12.79
CA ALA A 88 -14.25 3.51 -14.20
C ALA A 88 -15.47 2.60 -14.41
N GLY A 89 -15.88 1.84 -13.39
CA GLY A 89 -17.05 0.95 -13.39
C GLY A 89 -18.34 1.64 -12.98
#